data_AF-A0A352T8Z2-F1
#
_entry.id   AF-A0A352T8Z2-F1
#
_cell.length_a   1.000
_cell.length_b   1.000
_cell.length_c   1.000
_cell.angle_alpha   90.00
_cell.angle_beta   90.00
_cell.angle_gamma   90.00
#
_symmetry.space_group_name_H-M   'P 1'
#
loop_
_entity.id
_entity.type
_entity.pdbx_description
1 polymer ?
#
loop_
_entity_poly.entity_id
_entity_poly.type
_entity_poly.pdbx_seq_one_letter_code
_entity_poly.pdbx_strand_id
1 'polypeptide(L)'
;MAQNLHVVYHKKNKEVLMSYLLEKTLTCKNMQDVDALAAKVALGRISSVKAANLLMDFVYRNKNAFALSKMQEDHFVDLLLIMRPKFELIFDIYNPQKGPFSGFFYGVVRCSYRTWKRQQVKLLCAENQVLSEAILYREEQEERYQYCEASNVYSEEKEEMQRAPSHETQSLRLNKDAPMQRINTNYWEKHFQDIRKKIIIIYALKSYSFLDENVIQRVVQETGIEEKKFRSMCEELETCLYAKERRRNACKRSRDNAYYYRNLFLSQLELTGSDSDLGQKLLSKFQHQDEVWKNANKRLNKKICIVCPTAKNIGQVMGLSARQVLRLMKVAQQNIDILQTNRYHSPYENISSYRQHEQKARNAANLPSAYYRNTQRRRPSI
;
A
#
# COMPACT_ATOMS: atom_id res chain seq x y z
N MET A 1 38.04 -70.82 -40.41
CA MET A 1 37.04 -69.86 -39.88
C MET A 1 36.99 -69.78 -38.34
N ALA A 2 37.24 -70.85 -37.59
CA ALA A 2 37.19 -70.84 -36.11
C ALA A 2 38.28 -70.00 -35.41
N GLN A 3 39.49 -69.88 -35.99
CA GLN A 3 40.58 -69.10 -35.38
C GLN A 3 40.35 -67.57 -35.40
N ASN A 4 39.62 -67.04 -36.40
CA ASN A 4 39.33 -65.60 -36.48
C ASN A 4 38.23 -65.15 -35.51
N LEU A 5 37.28 -66.04 -35.17
CA LEU A 5 36.25 -65.77 -34.15
C LEU A 5 36.85 -65.68 -32.75
N HIS A 6 37.82 -66.53 -32.43
CA HIS A 6 38.49 -66.53 -31.11
C HIS A 6 39.32 -65.26 -30.87
N VAL A 7 39.96 -64.72 -31.93
CA VAL A 7 40.72 -63.46 -31.87
C VAL A 7 39.80 -62.24 -31.72
N VAL A 8 38.66 -62.23 -32.43
CA VAL A 8 37.67 -61.12 -32.33
C VAL A 8 36.95 -61.12 -30.98
N TYR A 9 36.63 -62.29 -30.42
CA TYR A 9 36.03 -62.42 -29.09
C TYR A 9 36.97 -61.95 -27.96
N HIS A 10 38.26 -62.32 -28.03
CA HIS A 10 39.25 -61.84 -27.07
C HIS A 10 39.53 -60.34 -27.21
N LYS A 11 39.51 -59.78 -28.43
CA LYS A 11 39.75 -58.34 -28.64
C LYS A 11 38.60 -57.48 -28.13
N LYS A 12 37.34 -57.87 -28.40
CA LYS A 12 36.15 -57.22 -27.84
C LYS A 12 36.06 -57.34 -26.31
N ASN A 13 36.34 -58.51 -25.74
CA ASN A 13 36.35 -58.67 -24.29
C ASN A 13 37.48 -57.89 -23.62
N LYS A 14 38.63 -57.73 -24.28
CA LYS A 14 39.74 -56.91 -23.77
C LYS A 14 39.43 -55.41 -23.85
N GLU A 15 38.72 -54.96 -24.89
CA GLU A 15 38.24 -53.57 -24.98
C GLU A 15 37.14 -53.26 -23.95
N VAL A 16 36.23 -54.20 -23.69
CA VAL A 16 35.19 -54.08 -22.66
C VAL A 16 35.77 -54.17 -21.25
N LEU A 17 36.76 -55.04 -21.01
CA LEU A 17 37.49 -55.07 -19.74
C LEU A 17 38.34 -53.82 -19.55
N MET A 18 38.98 -53.29 -20.60
CA MET A 18 39.76 -52.05 -20.51
C MET A 18 38.86 -50.83 -20.32
N SER A 19 37.67 -50.76 -20.95
CA SER A 19 36.70 -49.70 -20.69
C SER A 19 36.12 -49.80 -19.27
N TYR A 20 35.83 -51.01 -18.78
CA TYR A 20 35.36 -51.25 -17.40
C TYR A 20 36.45 -50.98 -16.34
N LEU A 21 37.71 -51.29 -16.63
CA LEU A 21 38.86 -50.98 -15.77
C LEU A 21 39.21 -49.48 -15.83
N LEU A 22 39.06 -48.82 -16.98
CA LEU A 22 39.14 -47.36 -17.11
C LEU A 22 38.02 -46.67 -16.32
N GLU A 23 36.81 -47.25 -16.28
CA GLU A 23 35.71 -46.75 -15.46
C GLU A 23 35.92 -46.95 -13.96
N LYS A 24 36.54 -48.05 -13.52
CA LYS A 24 36.94 -48.26 -12.12
C LYS A 24 38.16 -47.45 -11.68
N THR A 25 38.98 -46.95 -12.60
CA THR A 25 40.23 -46.22 -12.28
C THR A 25 40.11 -44.71 -12.38
N LEU A 26 39.04 -44.18 -12.96
CA LEU A 26 38.76 -42.74 -12.99
C LEU A 26 38.09 -42.30 -11.67
N THR A 27 38.83 -42.38 -10.57
CA THR A 27 38.45 -41.71 -9.32
C THR A 27 39.42 -40.58 -9.07
N CYS A 28 38.91 -39.36 -8.88
CA CYS A 28 39.74 -38.28 -8.37
C CYS A 28 39.82 -38.48 -6.86
N LYS A 29 41.02 -38.78 -6.36
CA LYS A 29 41.25 -38.97 -4.93
C LYS A 29 41.92 -37.74 -4.32
N ASN A 30 42.81 -37.10 -5.09
CA ASN A 30 43.61 -35.98 -4.65
C ASN A 30 43.51 -34.78 -5.62
N MET A 31 43.97 -33.61 -5.21
CA MET A 31 43.91 -32.38 -6.02
C MET A 31 44.72 -32.45 -7.33
N GLN A 32 45.75 -33.29 -7.39
CA GLN A 32 46.52 -33.54 -8.61
C GLN A 32 45.69 -34.27 -9.68
N ASP A 33 44.76 -35.14 -9.25
CA ASP A 33 43.84 -35.82 -10.17
C ASP A 33 42.84 -34.83 -10.78
N VAL A 34 42.44 -33.83 -9.98
CA VAL A 34 41.58 -32.72 -10.42
C VAL A 34 42.27 -31.90 -11.51
N ASP A 35 43.55 -31.58 -11.35
CA ASP A 35 44.33 -30.87 -12.38
C ASP A 35 44.42 -31.66 -13.70
N ALA A 36 44.58 -32.98 -13.61
CA ALA A 36 44.62 -33.84 -14.78
C ALA A 36 43.28 -33.94 -15.52
N LEU A 37 42.14 -33.68 -14.87
CA LEU A 37 40.81 -33.72 -15.51
C LEU A 37 40.67 -32.65 -16.60
N ALA A 38 41.12 -31.42 -16.34
CA ALA A 38 41.00 -30.33 -17.31
C ALA A 38 41.74 -30.66 -18.62
N ALA A 39 42.95 -31.22 -18.51
CA ALA A 39 43.73 -31.67 -19.65
C ALA A 39 43.06 -32.85 -20.40
N LYS A 40 42.45 -33.80 -19.67
CA LYS A 40 41.73 -34.94 -20.28
C LYS A 40 40.47 -34.50 -21.04
N VAL A 41 39.75 -33.50 -20.53
CA VAL A 41 38.58 -32.92 -21.21
C VAL A 41 39.00 -32.13 -22.45
N ALA A 42 40.04 -31.29 -22.35
CA ALA A 42 40.55 -30.52 -23.48
C ALA A 42 41.07 -31.40 -24.64
N LEU A 43 41.64 -32.57 -24.32
CA LEU A 43 42.08 -33.58 -25.29
C LEU A 43 40.95 -34.48 -25.81
N GLY A 44 39.69 -34.24 -25.39
CA GLY A 44 38.53 -35.04 -25.79
C GLY A 44 38.53 -36.48 -25.26
N ARG A 45 39.39 -36.81 -24.30
CA ARG A 45 39.51 -38.17 -23.74
C ARG A 45 38.36 -38.53 -22.79
N ILE A 46 37.70 -37.52 -22.22
CA ILE A 46 36.55 -37.65 -21.31
C ILE A 46 35.55 -36.55 -21.67
N SER A 47 34.26 -36.86 -21.64
CA SER A 47 33.20 -35.86 -21.83
C SER A 47 33.11 -34.90 -20.65
N SER A 48 32.73 -33.64 -20.90
CA SER A 48 32.55 -32.62 -19.83
C SER A 48 31.55 -33.10 -18.76
N VAL A 49 30.46 -33.76 -19.17
CA VAL A 49 29.46 -34.35 -18.26
C VAL A 49 30.09 -35.39 -17.31
N LYS A 50 30.92 -36.29 -17.85
CA LYS A 50 31.57 -37.34 -17.04
C LYS A 50 32.60 -36.73 -16.11
N ALA A 51 33.36 -35.74 -16.56
CA ALA A 51 34.33 -35.02 -15.73
C ALA A 51 33.65 -34.20 -14.61
N ALA A 52 32.50 -33.59 -14.89
CA ALA A 52 31.72 -32.84 -13.92
C ALA A 52 31.12 -33.74 -12.81
N ASN A 53 30.69 -34.96 -13.15
CA ASN A 53 30.31 -35.96 -12.14
C ASN A 53 31.48 -36.33 -11.23
N LEU A 54 32.69 -36.49 -11.78
CA LEU A 54 33.89 -36.78 -11.00
C LEU A 54 34.27 -35.64 -10.06
N LEU A 55 34.10 -34.39 -10.50
CA LEU A 55 34.29 -33.21 -9.65
C LEU A 55 33.26 -33.13 -8.53
N MET A 56 31.99 -33.43 -8.81
CA MET A 56 30.94 -33.46 -7.79
C MET A 56 31.22 -34.53 -6.73
N ASP A 57 31.57 -35.76 -7.14
CA ASP A 57 31.95 -36.85 -6.24
C ASP A 57 33.20 -36.48 -5.41
N PHE A 58 34.18 -35.82 -6.04
CA PHE A 58 35.36 -35.32 -5.35
C PHE A 58 35.01 -34.31 -4.24
N VAL A 59 34.14 -33.34 -4.53
CA VAL A 59 33.69 -32.35 -3.52
C VAL A 59 32.88 -33.03 -2.41
N TYR A 60 32.00 -33.97 -2.77
CA TYR A 60 31.20 -34.75 -1.82
C TYR A 60 32.08 -35.46 -0.79
N ARG A 61 33.11 -36.18 -1.27
CA ARG A 61 34.05 -36.93 -0.41
C ARG A 61 35.00 -36.02 0.36
N ASN A 62 35.37 -34.88 -0.19
CA ASN A 62 36.38 -33.97 0.36
C ASN A 62 35.78 -32.65 0.87
N LYS A 63 34.62 -32.70 1.53
CA LYS A 63 33.91 -31.54 2.10
C LYS A 63 34.84 -30.59 2.90
N ASN A 64 35.76 -31.15 3.68
CA ASN A 64 36.70 -30.39 4.52
C ASN A 64 37.73 -29.62 3.69
N ALA A 65 38.18 -30.17 2.56
CA ALA A 65 39.16 -29.53 1.68
C ALA A 65 38.64 -28.20 1.14
N PHE A 66 37.31 -28.03 1.02
CA PHE A 66 36.65 -26.80 0.55
C PHE A 66 36.17 -25.89 1.69
N ALA A 67 36.60 -26.15 2.92
CA ALA A 67 36.15 -25.45 4.13
C ALA A 67 34.60 -25.43 4.26
N LEU A 68 33.97 -26.57 3.95
CA LEU A 68 32.52 -26.79 4.07
C LEU A 68 32.18 -27.68 5.29
N SER A 69 33.15 -28.00 6.15
CA SER A 69 33.01 -28.93 7.29
C SER A 69 31.84 -28.60 8.22
N LYS A 70 31.62 -27.31 8.50
CA LYS A 70 30.57 -26.81 9.41
C LYS A 70 29.16 -26.80 8.79
N MET A 71 29.01 -27.19 7.54
CA MET A 71 27.73 -27.19 6.83
C MET A 71 26.94 -28.46 7.20
N GLN A 72 25.64 -28.34 7.48
CA GLN A 72 24.77 -29.50 7.65
C GLN A 72 24.69 -30.32 6.35
N GLU A 73 24.34 -31.61 6.47
CA GLU A 73 24.34 -32.54 5.34
C GLU A 73 23.29 -32.15 4.29
N ASP A 74 22.06 -31.86 4.69
CA ASP A 74 20.98 -31.46 3.77
C ASP A 74 21.38 -30.21 2.95
N HIS A 75 21.83 -29.17 3.66
CA HIS A 75 22.34 -27.95 3.04
C HIS A 75 23.52 -28.19 2.09
N PHE A 76 24.38 -29.16 2.41
CA PHE A 76 25.51 -29.52 1.57
C PHE A 76 25.06 -30.21 0.28
N VAL A 77 24.08 -31.11 0.36
CA VAL A 77 23.46 -31.75 -0.81
C VAL A 77 22.81 -30.70 -1.70
N ASP A 78 22.07 -29.74 -1.14
CA ASP A 78 21.46 -28.63 -1.90
C ASP A 78 22.48 -27.79 -2.66
N LEU A 79 23.59 -27.45 -2.00
CA LEU A 79 24.69 -26.73 -2.65
C LEU A 79 25.27 -27.54 -3.81
N LEU A 80 25.46 -28.84 -3.66
CA LEU A 80 25.97 -29.71 -4.71
C LEU A 80 25.02 -29.78 -5.91
N LEU A 81 23.71 -29.84 -5.67
CA LEU A 81 22.70 -29.83 -6.73
C LEU A 81 22.75 -28.53 -7.55
N ILE A 82 22.89 -27.38 -6.88
CA ILE A 82 23.04 -26.06 -7.53
C ILE A 82 24.36 -25.97 -8.32
N MET A 83 25.40 -26.67 -7.85
CA MET A 83 26.73 -26.66 -8.45
C MET A 83 26.86 -27.59 -9.65
N ARG A 84 26.09 -28.68 -9.70
CA ARG A 84 26.20 -29.69 -10.75
C ARG A 84 26.22 -29.13 -12.17
N PRO A 85 25.30 -28.24 -12.59
CA PRO A 85 25.36 -27.67 -13.94
C PRO A 85 26.59 -26.77 -14.15
N LYS A 86 27.06 -26.09 -13.10
CA LYS A 86 28.23 -25.21 -13.16
C LYS A 86 29.53 -25.98 -13.39
N PHE A 87 29.61 -27.22 -12.91
CA PHE A 87 30.79 -28.07 -13.08
C PHE A 87 31.06 -28.51 -14.53
N GLU A 88 30.08 -28.40 -15.43
CA GLU A 88 30.34 -28.62 -16.86
C GLU A 88 30.92 -27.35 -17.47
N LEU A 89 30.33 -26.20 -17.15
CA LEU A 89 30.73 -24.87 -17.62
C LEU A 89 32.15 -24.47 -17.20
N ILE A 90 32.63 -24.94 -16.04
CA ILE A 90 33.99 -24.58 -15.59
C ILE A 90 35.09 -25.08 -16.53
N PHE A 91 34.87 -26.16 -17.27
CA PHE A 91 35.86 -26.65 -18.24
C PHE A 91 35.94 -25.74 -19.46
N ASP A 92 34.83 -25.13 -19.85
CA ASP A 92 34.77 -24.19 -20.99
C ASP A 92 35.38 -22.83 -20.64
N ILE A 93 35.23 -22.40 -19.38
CA ILE A 93 35.68 -21.07 -18.92
C ILE A 93 37.14 -21.11 -18.43
N TYR A 94 37.67 -22.29 -18.09
CA TYR A 94 39.01 -22.43 -17.55
C TYR A 94 40.09 -22.01 -18.55
N ASN A 95 41.04 -21.20 -18.08
CA ASN A 95 42.20 -20.78 -18.86
C ASN A 95 43.49 -21.31 -18.20
N PRO A 96 44.19 -22.29 -18.82
CA PRO A 96 45.43 -22.85 -18.29
C PRO A 96 46.56 -21.84 -18.06
N GLN A 97 46.57 -20.71 -18.77
CA GLN A 97 47.59 -19.67 -18.62
C GLN A 97 47.46 -18.88 -17.31
N LYS A 98 46.30 -18.92 -16.65
CA LYS A 98 46.02 -18.14 -15.43
C LYS A 98 46.34 -18.88 -14.13
N GLY A 99 46.70 -20.17 -14.20
CA GLY A 99 47.05 -20.99 -13.04
C GLY A 99 46.47 -22.41 -13.12
N PRO A 100 46.71 -23.23 -12.08
CA PRO A 100 46.25 -24.62 -12.03
C PRO A 100 44.72 -24.72 -11.91
N PHE A 101 44.16 -25.80 -12.49
CA PHE A 101 42.72 -26.03 -12.51
C PHE A 101 42.15 -26.28 -11.11
N SER A 102 42.89 -26.97 -10.26
CA SER A 102 42.54 -27.22 -8.85
C SER A 102 42.31 -25.94 -8.06
N GLY A 103 43.17 -24.93 -8.25
CA GLY A 103 43.03 -23.61 -7.62
C GLY A 103 41.82 -22.84 -8.14
N PHE A 104 41.61 -22.85 -9.46
CA PHE A 104 40.42 -22.27 -10.09
C PHE A 104 39.14 -22.94 -9.58
N PHE A 105 39.10 -24.27 -9.58
CA PHE A 105 37.99 -25.08 -9.12
C PHE A 105 37.66 -24.83 -7.64
N TYR A 106 38.68 -24.80 -6.78
CA TYR A 106 38.54 -24.42 -5.38
C TYR A 106 37.88 -23.05 -5.23
N GLY A 107 38.35 -22.05 -5.99
CA GLY A 107 37.76 -20.71 -6.03
C GLY A 107 36.28 -20.73 -6.43
N VAL A 108 35.91 -21.50 -7.46
CA VAL A 108 34.53 -21.63 -7.93
C VAL A 108 33.62 -22.25 -6.86
N VAL A 109 34.05 -23.31 -6.20
CA VAL A 109 33.30 -23.94 -5.10
C VAL A 109 33.11 -22.95 -3.93
N ARG A 110 34.17 -22.24 -3.53
CA ARG A 110 34.11 -21.25 -2.44
C ARG A 110 33.22 -20.05 -2.76
N CYS A 111 33.31 -19.51 -3.96
CA CYS A 111 32.47 -18.40 -4.42
C CYS A 111 30.99 -18.80 -4.48
N SER A 112 30.71 -20.02 -4.93
CA SER A 112 29.35 -20.54 -4.96
C SER A 112 28.79 -20.79 -3.56
N TYR A 113 29.58 -21.35 -2.64
CA TYR A 113 29.19 -21.46 -1.23
C TYR A 113 28.86 -20.10 -0.61
N ARG A 114 29.70 -19.08 -0.83
CA ARG A 114 29.43 -17.71 -0.36
C ARG A 114 28.13 -17.15 -0.94
N THR A 115 27.86 -17.41 -2.22
CA THR A 115 26.63 -16.97 -2.90
C THR A 115 25.40 -17.68 -2.33
N TRP A 116 25.47 -19.00 -2.18
CA TRP A 116 24.41 -19.80 -1.58
C TRP A 116 24.10 -19.36 -0.15
N LYS A 117 25.13 -19.15 0.69
CA LYS A 117 24.93 -18.67 2.07
C LYS A 117 24.21 -17.32 2.11
N ARG A 118 24.56 -16.39 1.20
CA ARG A 118 23.86 -15.11 1.06
C ARG A 118 22.40 -15.30 0.63
N GLN A 119 22.10 -16.27 -0.23
CA GLN A 119 20.74 -16.57 -0.65
C GLN A 119 19.92 -17.19 0.50
N GLN A 120 20.49 -18.11 1.27
CA GLN A 120 19.80 -18.71 2.41
C GLN A 120 19.42 -17.67 3.47
N VAL A 121 20.34 -16.76 3.81
CA VAL A 121 20.02 -15.63 4.71
C VAL A 121 18.88 -14.79 4.16
N LYS A 122 18.85 -14.53 2.84
CA LYS A 122 17.75 -13.78 2.21
C LYS A 122 16.42 -14.53 2.27
N LEU A 123 16.42 -15.84 2.01
CA LEU A 123 15.22 -16.69 2.05
C LEU A 123 14.63 -16.74 3.46
N LEU A 124 15.47 -17.03 4.47
CA LEU A 124 15.05 -17.03 5.88
C LEU A 124 14.46 -15.67 6.30
N CYS A 125 15.11 -14.56 5.91
CA CYS A 125 14.57 -13.24 6.19
C CYS A 125 13.23 -13.03 5.46
N ALA A 126 13.12 -13.44 4.20
CA ALA A 126 11.90 -13.27 3.42
C ALA A 126 10.72 -14.09 3.99
N GLU A 127 10.95 -15.34 4.41
CA GLU A 127 9.95 -16.20 5.06
C GLU A 127 9.40 -15.55 6.34
N ASN A 128 10.29 -15.01 7.18
CA ASN A 128 9.90 -14.27 8.38
C ASN A 128 9.11 -12.98 8.05
N GLN A 129 9.37 -12.34 6.90
CA GLN A 129 8.65 -11.14 6.49
C GLN A 129 7.24 -11.41 5.97
N VAL A 130 6.96 -12.57 5.34
CA VAL A 130 5.61 -12.95 4.89
C VAL A 130 4.62 -12.96 6.08
N LEU A 131 5.07 -13.42 7.25
CA LEU A 131 4.27 -13.38 8.47
C LEU A 131 4.02 -11.95 8.96
N SER A 132 4.99 -11.03 8.76
CA SER A 132 4.84 -9.61 9.13
C SER A 132 3.89 -8.84 8.20
N GLU A 133 3.86 -9.19 6.90
CA GLU A 133 2.93 -8.59 5.94
C GLU A 133 1.47 -8.94 6.27
N ALA A 134 1.22 -10.15 6.78
CA ALA A 134 -0.10 -10.55 7.25
C ALA A 134 -0.57 -9.73 8.47
N ILE A 135 0.36 -9.31 9.34
CA ILE A 135 0.08 -8.44 10.49
C ILE A 135 -0.25 -7.03 10.02
N LEU A 136 0.55 -6.46 9.10
CA LEU A 136 0.26 -5.15 8.51
C LEU A 136 -1.09 -5.09 7.79
N TYR A 137 -1.42 -6.14 7.03
CA TYR A 137 -2.70 -6.21 6.34
C TYR A 137 -3.87 -6.12 7.34
N ARG A 138 -3.72 -6.74 8.52
CA ARG A 138 -4.69 -6.64 9.61
C ARG A 138 -4.74 -5.22 10.20
N GLU A 139 -3.59 -4.62 10.50
CA GLU A 139 -3.50 -3.25 11.04
C GLU A 139 -4.09 -2.20 10.06
N GLU A 140 -3.88 -2.35 8.75
CA GLU A 140 -4.46 -1.45 7.75
C GLU A 140 -5.99 -1.60 7.64
N GLN A 141 -6.52 -2.80 7.83
CA GLN A 141 -7.98 -2.99 7.92
C GLN A 141 -8.52 -2.29 9.16
N GLU A 142 -7.86 -2.39 10.31
CA GLU A 142 -8.27 -1.72 11.55
C GLU A 142 -8.16 -0.18 11.46
N GLU A 143 -7.10 0.37 10.87
CA GLU A 143 -6.98 1.81 10.60
C GLU A 143 -8.07 2.33 9.65
N ARG A 144 -8.45 1.54 8.63
CA ARG A 144 -9.56 1.88 7.72
C ARG A 144 -10.90 2.06 8.45
N TYR A 145 -11.12 1.34 9.55
CA TYR A 145 -12.32 1.50 10.39
C TYR A 145 -12.21 2.68 11.36
N GLN A 146 -10.99 3.07 11.78
CA GLN A 146 -10.77 4.13 12.77
C GLN A 146 -10.58 5.52 12.17
N TYR A 147 -10.21 5.64 10.89
CA TYR A 147 -9.97 6.93 10.24
C TYR A 147 -11.30 7.67 9.98
N CYS A 148 -11.77 8.42 10.99
CA CYS A 148 -12.94 9.28 10.90
C CYS A 148 -12.73 10.33 9.80
N GLU A 149 -13.49 10.23 8.71
CA GLU A 149 -13.48 11.15 7.55
C GLU A 149 -13.67 12.64 7.94
N ALA A 150 -14.14 12.91 9.15
CA ALA A 150 -14.45 14.24 9.65
C ALA A 150 -13.26 15.22 9.63
N SER A 151 -12.04 14.80 10.01
CA SER A 151 -10.93 15.76 10.25
C SER A 151 -10.45 16.50 8.99
N ASN A 152 -10.39 15.81 7.84
CA ASN A 152 -9.83 16.40 6.61
C ASN A 152 -10.86 17.12 5.73
N VAL A 153 -12.13 16.71 5.78
CA VAL A 153 -13.22 17.30 4.97
C VAL A 153 -13.46 18.79 5.30
N TYR A 154 -13.34 19.18 6.58
CA TYR A 154 -13.57 20.57 7.02
C TYR A 154 -12.60 21.61 6.42
N SER A 155 -11.45 21.18 5.94
CA SER A 155 -10.39 22.08 5.47
C SER A 155 -10.47 22.39 3.97
N GLU A 156 -10.98 21.47 3.15
CA GLU A 156 -11.21 21.70 1.71
C GLU A 156 -12.41 22.63 1.47
N GLU A 157 -13.46 22.49 2.27
CA GLU A 157 -14.70 23.27 2.12
C GLU A 157 -14.50 24.77 2.38
N LYS A 158 -13.61 25.15 3.31
CA LYS A 158 -13.29 26.56 3.59
C LYS A 158 -12.51 27.22 2.44
N GLU A 159 -11.55 26.50 1.85
CA GLU A 159 -10.70 27.04 0.79
C GLU A 159 -11.41 27.12 -0.57
N GLU A 160 -12.27 26.14 -0.91
CA GLU A 160 -13.08 26.21 -2.14
C GLU A 160 -14.14 27.33 -2.09
N MET A 161 -14.70 27.60 -0.91
CA MET A 161 -15.68 28.68 -0.70
C MET A 161 -15.07 30.08 -0.91
N GLN A 162 -13.75 30.22 -0.71
CA GLN A 162 -13.01 31.46 -0.95
C GLN A 162 -12.59 31.65 -2.42
N ARG A 163 -12.45 30.56 -3.19
CA ARG A 163 -11.98 30.60 -4.60
C ARG A 163 -13.08 30.66 -5.65
N ALA A 164 -14.35 30.43 -5.30
CA ALA A 164 -15.45 30.41 -6.26
C ALA A 164 -15.92 31.85 -6.65
N PRO A 165 -16.08 32.16 -7.95
CA PRO A 165 -16.53 33.48 -8.39
C PRO A 165 -17.88 33.87 -7.79
N SER A 166 -18.01 35.14 -7.39
CA SER A 166 -19.24 35.73 -6.87
C SER A 166 -20.21 36.03 -8.01
N HIS A 167 -21.02 35.06 -8.41
CA HIS A 167 -22.28 35.38 -9.07
C HIS A 167 -23.35 35.55 -8.00
N GLU A 168 -23.89 36.77 -7.90
CA GLU A 168 -25.01 37.10 -7.04
C GLU A 168 -26.23 36.28 -7.45
N THR A 169 -26.44 35.13 -6.81
CA THR A 169 -27.74 34.47 -6.85
C THR A 169 -28.62 35.14 -5.80
N GLN A 170 -29.52 36.02 -6.26
CA GLN A 170 -30.42 36.85 -5.46
C GLN A 170 -31.43 36.08 -4.59
N SER A 171 -31.36 34.76 -4.47
CA SER A 171 -32.24 33.98 -3.59
C SER A 171 -31.45 33.42 -2.41
N LEU A 172 -32.05 33.51 -1.21
CA LEU A 172 -31.55 33.11 0.12
C LEU A 172 -30.87 34.23 0.95
N ARG A 173 -31.32 35.48 0.82
CA ARG A 173 -31.39 36.37 2.00
C ARG A 173 -32.78 36.23 2.59
N LEU A 174 -32.89 35.55 3.73
CA LEU A 174 -34.08 35.67 4.58
C LEU A 174 -34.07 37.11 5.11
N ASN A 175 -34.82 38.00 4.48
CA ASN A 175 -35.04 39.35 4.96
C ASN A 175 -35.75 39.26 6.31
N LYS A 176 -35.03 39.58 7.39
CA LYS A 176 -35.57 39.55 8.76
C LYS A 176 -36.58 40.68 9.04
N ASP A 177 -36.68 41.66 8.13
CA ASP A 177 -37.45 42.90 8.33
C ASP A 177 -38.58 43.09 7.30
N ALA A 178 -38.96 42.06 6.56
CA ALA A 178 -40.10 42.15 5.64
C ALA A 178 -41.42 42.07 6.43
N PRO A 179 -42.38 43.00 6.21
CA PRO A 179 -43.68 42.94 6.86
C PRO A 179 -44.38 41.64 6.47
N MET A 180 -44.94 40.98 7.49
CA MET A 180 -45.50 39.63 7.48
C MET A 180 -46.70 39.51 6.51
N GLN A 181 -46.43 39.45 5.22
CA GLN A 181 -47.37 38.99 4.21
C GLN A 181 -47.63 37.50 4.48
N ARG A 182 -48.91 37.11 4.52
CA ARG A 182 -49.37 35.73 4.76
C ARG A 182 -48.50 34.75 3.99
N ILE A 183 -47.58 34.13 4.72
CA ILE A 183 -46.61 33.20 4.18
C ILE A 183 -47.41 32.00 3.68
N ASN A 184 -47.39 31.76 2.37
CA ASN A 184 -47.97 30.56 1.78
C ASN A 184 -47.21 29.35 2.33
N THR A 185 -47.74 28.73 3.39
CA THR A 185 -47.10 27.64 4.15
C THR A 185 -46.70 26.48 3.24
N ASN A 186 -47.53 26.21 2.23
CA ASN A 186 -47.33 25.12 1.28
C ASN A 186 -46.12 25.36 0.36
N TYR A 187 -45.79 26.62 0.05
CA TYR A 187 -44.62 26.95 -0.76
C TYR A 187 -43.31 26.65 -0.01
N TRP A 188 -43.25 27.06 1.26
CA TRP A 188 -42.05 26.87 2.08
C TRP A 188 -41.84 25.41 2.44
N GLU A 189 -42.90 24.67 2.73
CA GLU A 189 -42.83 23.23 2.98
C GLU A 189 -42.26 22.46 1.78
N LYS A 190 -42.77 22.73 0.58
CA LYS A 190 -42.23 22.16 -0.66
C LYS A 190 -40.76 22.53 -0.88
N HIS A 191 -40.41 23.80 -0.66
CA HIS A 191 -39.03 24.28 -0.80
C HIS A 191 -38.06 23.62 0.20
N PHE A 192 -38.47 23.41 1.45
CA PHE A 192 -37.65 22.71 2.46
C PHE A 192 -37.49 21.23 2.12
N GLN A 193 -38.54 20.57 1.64
CA GLN A 193 -38.45 19.19 1.16
C GLN A 193 -37.47 19.08 -0.01
N ASP A 194 -37.50 19.99 -0.98
CA ASP A 194 -36.57 20.00 -2.11
C ASP A 194 -35.10 20.20 -1.65
N ILE A 195 -34.86 21.06 -0.66
CA ILE A 195 -33.54 21.25 -0.06
C ILE A 195 -33.09 19.96 0.62
N ARG A 196 -33.95 19.35 1.44
CA ARG A 196 -33.65 18.10 2.15
C ARG A 196 -33.28 16.97 1.18
N LYS A 197 -34.07 16.79 0.12
CA LYS A 197 -33.80 15.78 -0.91
C LYS A 197 -32.42 15.99 -1.56
N LYS A 198 -32.09 17.23 -1.92
CA LYS A 198 -30.76 17.57 -2.47
C LYS A 198 -29.63 17.27 -1.48
N ILE A 199 -29.83 17.58 -0.19
CA ILE A 199 -28.84 17.29 0.85
C ILE A 199 -28.60 15.79 0.98
N ILE A 200 -29.66 14.97 1.03
CA ILE A 200 -29.56 13.50 1.11
C ILE A 200 -28.74 12.96 -0.07
N ILE A 201 -29.04 13.42 -1.29
CA ILE A 201 -28.30 13.02 -2.50
C ILE A 201 -26.83 13.45 -2.37
N ILE A 202 -26.53 14.68 -1.95
CA ILE A 202 -25.15 15.18 -1.79
C ILE A 202 -24.37 14.30 -0.81
N TYR A 203 -24.94 13.94 0.34
CA TYR A 203 -24.27 13.08 1.31
C TYR A 203 -24.06 11.67 0.79
N ALA A 204 -25.07 11.10 0.12
CA ALA A 204 -24.93 9.78 -0.49
C ALA A 204 -23.80 9.77 -1.55
N LEU A 205 -23.77 10.78 -2.42
CA LEU A 205 -22.72 10.95 -3.41
C LEU A 205 -21.35 11.19 -2.76
N LYS A 206 -21.28 11.95 -1.66
CA LYS A 206 -20.03 12.18 -0.90
C LYS A 206 -19.44 10.87 -0.36
N SER A 207 -20.31 9.94 0.05
CA SER A 207 -19.97 8.63 0.58
C SER A 207 -20.11 7.50 -0.45
N TYR A 208 -20.02 7.78 -1.75
CA TYR A 208 -20.33 6.80 -2.80
C TYR A 208 -19.58 5.46 -2.66
N SER A 209 -18.33 5.51 -2.17
CA SER A 209 -17.48 4.32 -1.98
C SER A 209 -18.00 3.33 -0.92
N PHE A 210 -18.97 3.75 -0.10
CA PHE A 210 -19.54 2.97 1.00
C PHE A 210 -21.04 2.69 0.81
N LEU A 211 -21.60 3.02 -0.35
CA LEU A 211 -23.00 2.76 -0.65
C LEU A 211 -23.19 1.26 -0.89
N ASP A 212 -23.97 0.61 -0.04
CA ASP A 212 -24.54 -0.69 -0.31
C ASP A 212 -25.88 -0.55 -1.03
N GLU A 213 -26.35 -1.67 -1.59
CA GLU A 213 -27.61 -1.72 -2.33
C GLU A 213 -28.82 -1.27 -1.47
N ASN A 214 -28.77 -1.55 -0.16
CA ASN A 214 -29.80 -1.13 0.79
C ASN A 214 -29.82 0.40 1.03
N VAL A 215 -28.65 1.06 1.11
CA VAL A 215 -28.58 2.52 1.21
C VAL A 215 -29.03 3.17 -0.09
N ILE A 216 -28.68 2.61 -1.26
CA ILE A 216 -29.11 3.13 -2.56
C ILE A 216 -30.65 3.15 -2.64
N GLN A 217 -31.31 2.04 -2.28
CA GLN A 217 -32.77 1.96 -2.27
C GLN A 217 -33.41 2.98 -1.31
N ARG A 218 -32.83 3.17 -0.12
CA ARG A 218 -33.32 4.18 0.84
C ARG A 218 -33.18 5.59 0.31
N VAL A 219 -32.06 5.93 -0.34
CA VAL A 219 -31.86 7.24 -0.96
C VAL A 219 -32.89 7.48 -2.05
N VAL A 220 -33.16 6.49 -2.90
CA VAL A 220 -34.18 6.55 -3.95
C VAL A 220 -35.58 6.78 -3.35
N GLN A 221 -35.95 6.04 -2.32
CA GLN A 221 -37.24 6.18 -1.63
C GLN A 221 -37.42 7.56 -0.98
N GLU A 222 -36.41 8.03 -0.22
CA GLU A 222 -36.49 9.30 0.51
C GLU A 222 -36.45 10.53 -0.41
N THR A 223 -35.74 10.42 -1.54
CA THR A 223 -35.55 11.56 -2.45
C THR A 223 -36.55 11.59 -3.59
N GLY A 224 -37.14 10.44 -3.93
CA GLY A 224 -37.99 10.26 -5.11
C GLY A 224 -37.23 10.41 -6.42
N ILE A 225 -35.89 10.29 -6.40
CA ILE A 225 -35.09 10.28 -7.62
C ILE A 225 -35.25 8.94 -8.33
N GLU A 226 -35.26 8.95 -9.67
CA GLU A 226 -35.20 7.70 -10.42
C GLU A 226 -33.90 6.95 -10.11
N GLU A 227 -34.02 5.67 -9.75
CA GLU A 227 -32.87 4.84 -9.38
C GLU A 227 -31.80 4.81 -10.48
N LYS A 228 -32.22 4.65 -11.73
CA LYS A 228 -31.33 4.66 -12.90
C LYS A 228 -30.52 5.96 -12.99
N LYS A 229 -31.16 7.09 -12.69
CA LYS A 229 -30.50 8.40 -12.66
C LYS A 229 -29.50 8.49 -11.52
N PHE A 230 -29.84 8.00 -10.32
CA PHE A 230 -28.93 8.00 -9.19
C PHE A 230 -27.70 7.10 -9.43
N ARG A 231 -27.88 5.92 -10.02
CA ARG A 231 -26.77 5.04 -10.41
C ARG A 231 -25.85 5.67 -11.45
N SER A 232 -26.41 6.30 -12.47
CA SER A 232 -25.63 7.04 -13.47
C SER A 232 -24.78 8.16 -12.84
N MET A 233 -25.31 8.84 -11.82
CA MET A 233 -24.54 9.84 -11.06
C MET A 233 -23.37 9.21 -10.28
N CYS A 234 -23.57 8.03 -9.69
CA CYS A 234 -22.49 7.29 -9.03
C CYS A 234 -21.40 6.84 -10.02
N GLU A 235 -21.77 6.34 -11.20
CA GLU A 235 -20.84 5.91 -12.25
C GLU A 235 -20.01 7.09 -12.81
N GLU A 236 -20.63 8.26 -12.97
CA GLU A 236 -19.91 9.47 -13.40
C GLU A 236 -18.91 9.94 -12.34
N LEU A 237 -19.26 9.84 -11.05
CA LEU A 237 -18.34 10.12 -9.95
C LEU A 237 -17.18 9.14 -9.89
N GLU A 238 -17.44 7.85 -10.09
CA GLU A 238 -16.41 6.82 -10.14
C GLU A 238 -15.37 7.14 -11.22
N THR A 239 -15.84 7.52 -12.41
CA THR A 239 -14.98 7.94 -13.53
C THR A 239 -14.13 9.17 -13.15
N CYS A 240 -14.71 10.16 -12.49
CA CYS A 240 -14.01 11.35 -12.02
C CYS A 240 -12.95 11.05 -10.94
N LEU A 241 -13.17 10.02 -10.13
CA LEU A 241 -12.33 9.67 -8.98
C LEU A 241 -11.28 8.61 -9.30
N TYR A 242 -11.43 7.87 -10.39
CA TYR A 242 -10.50 6.85 -10.85
C TYR A 242 -9.04 7.33 -10.82
N ALA A 243 -8.76 8.54 -11.31
CA ALA A 243 -7.40 9.08 -11.32
C ALA A 243 -6.85 9.38 -9.91
N LYS A 244 -7.70 9.76 -8.95
CA LYS A 244 -7.32 9.95 -7.54
C LYS A 244 -7.10 8.61 -6.86
N GLU A 245 -7.99 7.64 -7.12
CA GLU A 245 -7.90 6.30 -6.59
C GLU A 245 -6.63 5.59 -7.07
N ARG A 246 -6.34 5.64 -8.36
CA ARG A 246 -5.09 5.11 -8.93
C ARG A 246 -3.85 5.72 -8.27
N ARG A 247 -3.85 7.04 -8.03
CA ARG A 247 -2.76 7.73 -7.32
C ARG A 247 -2.62 7.27 -5.87
N ARG A 248 -3.73 7.13 -5.14
CA ARG A 248 -3.74 6.62 -3.76
C ARG A 248 -3.22 5.18 -3.71
N ASN A 249 -3.71 4.31 -4.58
CA ASN A 249 -3.31 2.90 -4.65
C ASN A 249 -1.84 2.74 -5.02
N ALA A 250 -1.31 3.56 -5.95
CA ALA A 250 0.12 3.59 -6.24
C ALA A 250 0.95 4.03 -5.02
N CYS A 251 0.46 5.01 -4.25
CA CYS A 251 1.12 5.46 -3.03
C CYS A 251 1.10 4.39 -1.93
N LYS A 252 -0.01 3.67 -1.77
CA LYS A 252 -0.11 2.50 -0.87
C LYS A 252 0.89 1.41 -1.25
N ARG A 253 0.88 0.96 -2.51
CA ARG A 253 1.85 -0.04 -3.00
C ARG A 253 3.29 0.39 -2.77
N SER A 254 3.61 1.67 -2.99
CA SER A 254 4.94 2.21 -2.72
C SER A 254 5.29 2.17 -1.23
N ARG A 255 4.35 2.47 -0.33
CA ARG A 255 4.53 2.35 1.13
C ARG A 255 4.78 0.88 1.51
N ASP A 256 3.94 -0.03 1.02
CA ASP A 256 3.95 -1.43 1.40
C ASP A 256 5.25 -2.11 0.93
N ASN A 257 5.63 -1.88 -0.33
CA ASN A 257 6.91 -2.34 -0.86
C ASN A 257 8.09 -1.80 -0.04
N ALA A 258 8.07 -0.50 0.30
CA ALA A 258 9.15 0.11 1.07
C ALA A 258 9.22 -0.46 2.48
N TYR A 259 8.08 -0.71 3.12
CA TYR A 259 8.03 -1.36 4.43
C TYR A 259 8.60 -2.78 4.39
N TYR A 260 8.18 -3.59 3.41
CA TYR A 260 8.70 -4.95 3.23
C TYR A 260 10.22 -4.94 3.09
N TYR A 261 10.75 -4.15 2.16
CA TYR A 261 12.19 -4.12 1.92
C TYR A 261 12.97 -3.50 3.08
N ARG A 262 12.41 -2.51 3.77
CA ARG A 262 12.98 -1.96 5.01
C ARG A 262 13.18 -3.06 6.04
N ASN A 263 12.15 -3.83 6.37
CA ASN A 263 12.25 -4.87 7.38
C ASN A 263 13.10 -6.06 6.92
N LEU A 264 13.05 -6.39 5.63
CA LEU A 264 13.92 -7.41 5.03
C LEU A 264 15.40 -7.04 5.21
N PHE A 265 15.77 -5.79 4.91
CA PHE A 265 17.16 -5.35 5.07
C PHE A 265 17.56 -5.22 6.53
N LEU A 266 16.65 -4.80 7.42
CA LEU A 266 16.89 -4.79 8.86
C LEU A 266 17.20 -6.20 9.39
N SER A 267 16.40 -7.20 9.01
CA SER A 267 16.62 -8.60 9.40
C SER A 267 17.95 -9.14 8.86
N GLN A 268 18.31 -8.78 7.62
CA GLN A 268 19.60 -9.17 7.04
C GLN A 268 20.78 -8.48 7.73
N LEU A 269 20.62 -7.24 8.20
CA LEU A 269 21.63 -6.51 8.96
C LEU A 269 21.88 -7.17 10.32
N GLU A 270 20.84 -7.56 11.03
CA GLU A 270 20.94 -8.23 12.34
C GLU A 270 21.75 -9.54 12.24
N LEU A 271 21.59 -10.29 11.14
CA LEU A 271 22.32 -11.52 10.91
C LEU A 271 23.75 -11.33 10.37
N THR A 272 24.00 -10.24 9.63
CA THR A 272 25.28 -10.00 8.93
C THR A 272 26.25 -9.15 9.76
N GLY A 273 25.72 -8.28 10.64
CA GLY A 273 26.47 -7.26 11.35
C GLY A 273 26.78 -6.02 10.50
N SER A 274 26.74 -4.84 11.13
CA SER A 274 26.97 -3.52 10.49
C SER A 274 28.40 -3.29 10.00
N ASP A 275 29.37 -4.00 10.57
CA ASP A 275 30.79 -3.68 10.41
C ASP A 275 31.41 -4.27 9.13
N SER A 276 30.67 -5.14 8.44
CA SER A 276 31.09 -5.69 7.16
C SER A 276 30.72 -4.77 5.98
N ASP A 277 31.49 -4.81 4.89
CA ASP A 277 31.16 -4.09 3.63
C ASP A 277 29.76 -4.45 3.09
N LEU A 278 29.35 -5.71 3.27
CA LEU A 278 28.00 -6.15 2.96
C LEU A 278 26.96 -5.51 3.91
N GLY A 279 27.27 -5.43 5.20
CA GLY A 279 26.46 -4.75 6.21
C GLY A 279 26.25 -3.27 5.88
N GLN A 280 27.31 -2.53 5.55
CA GLN A 280 27.19 -1.12 5.14
C GLN A 280 26.33 -0.94 3.89
N LYS A 281 26.44 -1.84 2.90
CA LYS A 281 25.56 -1.85 1.71
C LYS A 281 24.11 -2.17 2.03
N LEU A 282 23.85 -3.00 3.03
CA LEU A 282 22.50 -3.28 3.51
C LEU A 282 21.93 -2.09 4.29
N LEU A 283 22.77 -1.40 5.06
CA LEU A 283 22.39 -0.22 5.83
C LEU A 283 21.95 0.93 4.93
N SER A 284 22.68 1.22 3.86
CA SER A 284 22.27 2.26 2.90
C SER A 284 20.95 1.92 2.21
N LYS A 285 20.72 0.64 1.88
CA LYS A 285 19.44 0.16 1.33
C LYS A 285 18.31 0.27 2.34
N PHE A 286 18.55 -0.07 3.60
CA PHE A 286 17.59 0.10 4.69
C PHE A 286 17.19 1.58 4.85
N GLN A 287 18.18 2.47 4.96
CA GLN A 287 17.95 3.91 5.12
C GLN A 287 17.12 4.48 3.96
N HIS A 288 17.47 4.11 2.73
CA HIS A 288 16.69 4.53 1.56
C HIS A 288 15.23 4.07 1.64
N GLN A 289 14.98 2.80 1.98
CA GLN A 289 13.61 2.29 2.08
C GLN A 289 12.84 2.90 3.25
N ASP A 290 13.50 3.17 4.37
CA ASP A 290 12.91 3.86 5.53
C ASP A 290 12.47 5.28 5.17
N GLU A 291 13.27 6.02 4.39
CA GLU A 291 12.89 7.32 3.86
C GLU A 291 11.72 7.24 2.88
N VAL A 292 11.74 6.28 1.95
CA VAL A 292 10.64 6.07 0.99
C VAL A 292 9.34 5.75 1.74
N TRP A 293 9.38 4.88 2.75
CA TRP A 293 8.25 4.53 3.59
C TRP A 293 7.70 5.75 4.35
N LYS A 294 8.57 6.50 5.03
CA LYS A 294 8.21 7.76 5.72
C LYS A 294 7.57 8.77 4.76
N ASN A 295 8.13 8.93 3.57
CA ASN A 295 7.62 9.84 2.55
C ASN A 295 6.27 9.39 1.98
N ALA A 296 6.08 8.09 1.77
CA ALA A 296 4.81 7.53 1.32
C ALA A 296 3.71 7.71 2.38
N ASN A 297 4.01 7.49 3.67
CA ASN A 297 3.08 7.78 4.77
C ASN A 297 2.71 9.26 4.84
N LYS A 298 3.70 10.16 4.75
CA LYS A 298 3.45 11.60 4.66
C LYS A 298 2.54 11.96 3.48
N ARG A 299 2.71 11.31 2.32
CA ARG A 299 1.88 11.55 1.13
C ARG A 299 0.46 11.02 1.28
N LEU A 300 0.28 9.83 1.87
CA LEU A 300 -1.05 9.26 2.14
C LEU A 300 -1.86 10.14 3.08
N ASN A 301 -1.20 10.78 4.04
CA ASN A 301 -1.82 11.74 4.96
C ASN A 301 -2.09 13.12 4.34
N LYS A 302 -1.53 13.42 3.15
CA LYS A 302 -1.85 14.66 2.43
C LYS A 302 -3.22 14.57 1.78
N LYS A 303 -3.95 15.69 1.81
CA LYS A 303 -5.28 15.86 1.20
C LYS A 303 -5.37 15.37 -0.25
N ILE A 304 -4.29 15.53 -1.03
CA ILE A 304 -4.21 15.12 -2.45
C ILE A 304 -4.45 13.62 -2.66
N CYS A 305 -4.18 12.78 -1.66
CA CYS A 305 -4.37 11.33 -1.71
C CYS A 305 -5.70 10.86 -1.10
N ILE A 306 -6.58 11.78 -0.68
CA ILE A 306 -7.93 11.45 -0.23
C ILE A 306 -8.82 11.19 -1.45
N VAL A 307 -9.44 10.02 -1.49
CA VAL A 307 -10.36 9.61 -2.54
C VAL A 307 -11.76 9.95 -2.05
N CYS A 308 -12.11 11.21 -2.16
CA CYS A 308 -13.44 11.71 -1.84
C CYS A 308 -13.90 12.65 -2.98
N PRO A 309 -15.19 12.58 -3.38
CA PRO A 309 -15.79 13.56 -4.27
C PRO A 309 -15.63 14.99 -3.72
N THR A 310 -15.15 15.91 -4.55
CA THR A 310 -15.14 17.34 -4.21
C THR A 310 -16.52 17.95 -4.46
N ALA A 311 -16.78 19.14 -3.89
CA ALA A 311 -18.02 19.86 -4.19
C ALA A 311 -18.14 20.19 -5.69
N LYS A 312 -17.02 20.33 -6.39
CA LYS A 312 -16.97 20.45 -7.86
C LYS A 312 -17.43 19.19 -8.57
N ASN A 313 -16.96 18.01 -8.14
CA ASN A 313 -17.38 16.73 -8.73
C ASN A 313 -18.89 16.50 -8.52
N ILE A 314 -19.38 16.69 -7.30
CA ILE A 314 -20.80 16.55 -6.97
C ILE A 314 -21.64 17.57 -7.74
N GLY A 315 -21.16 18.82 -7.84
CA GLY A 315 -21.83 19.88 -8.58
C GLY A 315 -21.99 19.52 -10.07
N GLN A 316 -20.93 19.02 -10.70
CA GLN A 316 -20.98 18.58 -12.10
C GLN A 316 -22.07 17.52 -12.32
N VAL A 317 -22.09 16.49 -11.48
CA VAL A 317 -23.02 15.36 -11.60
C VAL A 317 -24.47 15.75 -11.28
N MET A 318 -24.68 16.65 -10.32
CA MET A 318 -26.02 17.11 -9.94
C MET A 318 -26.53 18.30 -10.79
N GLY A 319 -25.71 18.88 -11.66
CA GLY A 319 -26.02 20.13 -12.36
C GLY A 319 -26.09 21.36 -11.44
N LEU A 320 -25.32 21.36 -10.35
CA LEU A 320 -25.22 22.44 -9.39
C LEU A 320 -23.83 23.10 -9.44
N SER A 321 -23.74 24.39 -9.08
CA SER A 321 -22.44 25.00 -8.82
C SER A 321 -21.82 24.44 -7.54
N ALA A 322 -20.49 24.34 -7.49
CA ALA A 322 -19.77 23.90 -6.28
C ALA A 322 -20.17 24.72 -5.04
N ARG A 323 -20.44 26.02 -5.20
CA ARG A 323 -20.91 26.91 -4.12
C ARG A 323 -22.30 26.54 -3.60
N GLN A 324 -23.22 26.13 -4.48
CA GLN A 324 -24.54 25.64 -4.07
C GLN A 324 -24.41 24.35 -3.26
N VAL A 325 -23.54 23.42 -3.69
CA VAL A 325 -23.27 22.17 -2.96
C VAL A 325 -22.72 22.49 -1.56
N LEU A 326 -21.68 23.33 -1.47
CA LEU A 326 -21.11 23.76 -0.18
C LEU A 326 -22.14 24.45 0.72
N ARG A 327 -23.01 25.28 0.15
CA ARG A 327 -24.07 25.96 0.89
C ARG A 327 -25.07 24.95 1.47
N LEU A 328 -25.48 23.96 0.69
CA LEU A 328 -26.39 22.90 1.13
C LEU A 328 -25.76 22.04 2.24
N MET A 329 -24.49 21.69 2.10
CA MET A 329 -23.73 20.99 3.15
C MET A 329 -23.65 21.81 4.44
N LYS A 330 -23.38 23.11 4.34
CA LYS A 330 -23.37 24.02 5.50
C LYS A 330 -24.75 24.13 6.16
N VAL A 331 -25.82 24.20 5.38
CA VAL A 331 -27.20 24.21 5.90
C VAL A 331 -27.49 22.91 6.65
N ALA A 332 -27.05 21.77 6.14
CA ALA A 332 -27.20 20.47 6.79
C ALA A 332 -26.41 20.39 8.11
N GLN A 333 -25.16 20.87 8.14
CA GLN A 333 -24.34 20.92 9.35
C GLN A 333 -24.95 21.82 10.44
N GLN A 334 -25.51 22.96 10.04
CA GLN A 334 -26.10 23.93 10.98
C GLN A 334 -27.50 23.53 11.46
N ASN A 335 -28.20 22.71 10.68
CA ASN A 335 -29.57 22.31 10.98
C ASN A 335 -29.73 20.81 10.71
N ILE A 336 -29.12 19.99 11.58
CA ILE A 336 -29.32 18.53 11.58
C ILE A 336 -30.83 18.19 11.64
N ASP A 337 -31.62 19.04 12.30
CA ASP A 337 -33.08 18.94 12.39
C ASP A 337 -33.80 19.04 11.03
N ILE A 338 -33.22 19.68 9.99
CA ILE A 338 -33.80 19.70 8.62
C ILE A 338 -33.83 18.29 8.00
N LEU A 339 -33.01 17.36 8.50
CA LEU A 339 -32.99 15.96 8.10
C LEU A 339 -34.02 15.10 8.85
N GLN A 340 -34.62 15.61 9.94
CA GLN A 340 -35.65 14.91 10.70
C GLN A 340 -37.05 15.28 10.17
N THR A 341 -37.88 14.27 9.89
CA THR A 341 -39.28 14.42 9.43
C THR A 341 -40.22 15.02 10.49
N ASN A 342 -39.83 15.03 11.77
CA ASN A 342 -40.78 15.12 12.88
C ASN A 342 -40.97 16.50 13.53
N ARG A 343 -40.49 17.62 12.96
CA ARG A 343 -40.58 18.93 13.63
C ARG A 343 -41.23 20.09 12.88
N TYR A 344 -41.68 19.91 11.65
CA TYR A 344 -42.30 21.01 10.88
C TYR A 344 -43.83 21.07 10.98
N HIS A 345 -44.41 20.48 12.02
CA HIS A 345 -45.79 20.74 12.43
C HIS A 345 -45.84 21.39 13.82
N SER A 346 -45.29 22.60 13.91
CA SER A 346 -45.94 23.70 14.62
C SER A 346 -45.21 25.00 14.26
N PRO A 347 -45.89 26.05 13.76
CA PRO A 347 -45.28 27.36 13.67
C PRO A 347 -44.97 27.98 15.05
N TYR A 348 -45.30 27.30 16.15
CA TYR A 348 -45.11 27.78 17.51
C TYR A 348 -45.00 26.60 18.47
N GLU A 349 -43.80 26.14 18.82
CA GLU A 349 -43.52 25.50 20.12
C GLU A 349 -42.03 25.12 20.19
N ASN A 350 -41.28 25.87 21.00
CA ASN A 350 -40.07 25.31 21.61
C ASN A 350 -40.54 24.43 22.78
N ILE A 351 -39.79 23.36 23.07
CA ILE A 351 -40.09 22.33 24.09
C ILE A 351 -40.28 22.90 25.51
N SER A 352 -39.92 24.17 25.75
CA SER A 352 -40.49 24.96 26.84
C SER A 352 -41.52 25.93 26.26
N SER A 353 -42.78 25.73 26.59
CA SER A 353 -43.95 26.56 26.23
C SER A 353 -43.86 28.01 26.75
N TYR A 354 -42.88 28.78 26.28
CA TYR A 354 -42.75 30.21 26.55
C TYR A 354 -42.36 30.96 25.28
N ARG A 355 -43.22 31.90 24.88
CA ARG A 355 -43.03 32.73 23.68
C ARG A 355 -41.84 33.68 23.90
N GLN A 356 -40.92 33.78 22.94
CA GLN A 356 -39.76 34.70 23.02
C GLN A 356 -40.15 36.18 23.22
N HIS A 357 -41.38 36.57 22.86
CA HIS A 357 -41.91 37.91 23.13
C HIS A 357 -42.18 38.16 24.63
N GLU A 358 -42.53 37.12 25.39
CA GLU A 358 -42.72 37.20 26.85
C GLU A 358 -41.39 37.22 27.61
N GLN A 359 -40.33 36.61 27.08
CA GLN A 359 -38.97 36.72 27.63
C GLN A 359 -38.43 38.15 27.54
N LYS A 360 -38.65 38.86 26.41
CA LYS A 360 -38.26 40.26 26.30
C LYS A 360 -39.10 41.18 27.20
N ALA A 361 -40.39 40.90 27.36
CA ALA A 361 -41.26 41.65 28.27
C ALA A 361 -40.93 41.40 29.75
N ARG A 362 -40.63 40.15 30.15
CA ARG A 362 -40.19 39.81 31.53
C ARG A 362 -38.79 40.32 31.85
N ASN A 363 -37.87 40.29 30.90
CA ASN A 363 -36.52 40.83 31.09
C ASN A 363 -36.50 42.36 31.14
N ALA A 364 -37.43 43.04 30.44
CA ALA A 364 -37.64 44.48 30.58
C ALA A 364 -38.34 44.85 31.90
N ALA A 365 -39.22 43.99 32.42
CA ALA A 365 -39.91 44.17 33.70
C ALA A 365 -39.05 43.83 34.94
N ASN A 366 -37.97 43.05 34.78
CA ASN A 366 -37.07 42.63 35.86
C ASN A 366 -35.77 43.45 35.95
N LEU A 367 -35.71 44.64 35.34
CA LEU A 367 -34.64 45.59 35.63
C LEU A 367 -34.85 46.16 37.05
N PRO A 368 -33.86 46.09 37.96
CA PRO A 368 -33.99 46.67 39.29
C PRO A 368 -34.16 48.18 39.17
N SER A 369 -35.20 48.70 39.83
CA SER A 369 -35.32 50.11 40.21
C SER A 369 -34.17 50.47 41.15
N ALA A 370 -33.01 50.78 40.59
CA ALA A 370 -31.89 51.36 41.29
C ALA A 370 -31.32 52.44 40.35
N TYR A 371 -31.76 53.67 40.54
CA TYR A 371 -31.03 54.95 40.39
C TYR A 371 -32.04 56.10 40.31
N TYR A 372 -32.64 56.43 41.46
CA TYR A 372 -33.08 57.79 41.77
C TYR A 372 -32.42 58.20 43.09
N ARG A 373 -31.94 59.45 43.13
CA ARG A 373 -31.09 60.16 44.13
C ARG A 373 -29.62 60.17 43.70
N ASN A 374 -28.91 61.29 43.60
CA ASN A 374 -29.15 62.66 44.04
C ASN A 374 -28.07 63.53 43.39
N THR A 375 -28.44 64.56 42.62
CA THR A 375 -27.56 65.73 42.39
C THR A 375 -28.42 66.97 42.14
N GLN A 376 -28.88 67.61 43.22
CA GLN A 376 -29.14 69.04 43.21
C GLN A 376 -27.96 69.77 43.85
N ARG A 377 -27.66 70.95 43.27
CA ARG A 377 -26.79 72.05 43.71
C ARG A 377 -25.33 71.98 43.25
N ARG A 378 -25.00 72.85 42.28
CA ARG A 378 -24.37 74.16 42.54
C ARG A 378 -24.44 75.06 41.29
N ARG A 379 -25.03 76.25 41.44
CA ARG A 379 -24.69 77.43 40.61
C ARG A 379 -23.24 77.83 40.91
N PRO A 380 -22.57 78.47 39.94
CA PRO A 380 -21.83 79.68 40.23
C PRO A 380 -22.47 80.87 39.49
N SER A 381 -22.66 81.94 40.25
CA SER A 381 -22.77 83.33 39.81
C SER A 381 -21.57 83.73 38.94
N ILE A 382 -21.79 84.37 37.79
CA ILE A 382 -21.94 85.83 37.60
C ILE A 382 -22.90 86.03 36.42
#